data_AF-A0A9D6P2C5-F1
#
_entry.id   AF-A0A9D6P2C5-F1
#
_cell.length_a   1.000
_cell.length_b   1.000
_cell.length_c   1.000
_cell.angle_alpha   90.00
_cell.angle_beta   90.00
_cell.angle_gamma   90.00
#
_symmetry.space_group_name_H-M   'P 1'
#
loop_
_entity.id
_entity.type
_entity.pdbx_description
1 polymer ?
#
loop_
_entity_poly.entity_id
_entity_poly.type
_entity_poly.pdbx_seq_one_letter_code
_entity_poly.pdbx_strand_id
1 'polypeptide(L)'
;MATESVAVIQTGGKQYRVSAGDVIRVERLHQDAGSSVSFADILNGKTVTAELVGHGQGQKVYGRIFRNKVRARRYPRGHRQQYSQLSITTIV
;
A
#
# COMPACT_ATOMS: atom_id res chain seq x y z
N MET A 1 -24.45 -17.32 7.48
CA MET A 1 -23.91 -15.99 7.81
C MET A 1 -22.40 -16.10 7.70
N ALA A 2 -21.79 -15.41 6.74
CA ALA A 2 -20.34 -15.42 6.60
C ALA A 2 -19.74 -14.61 7.74
N THR A 3 -18.88 -15.22 8.55
CA THR A 3 -18.14 -14.50 9.58
C THR A 3 -17.21 -13.53 8.87
N GLU A 4 -17.47 -12.22 8.98
CA GLU A 4 -16.56 -11.19 8.45
C GLU A 4 -15.28 -11.20 9.29
N SER A 5 -14.33 -12.04 8.91
CA SER A 5 -13.00 -12.08 9.51
C SER A 5 -12.24 -10.82 9.08
N VAL A 6 -12.10 -9.88 10.01
CA VAL A 6 -11.30 -8.66 9.85
C VAL A 6 -9.93 -8.87 10.52
N ALA A 7 -8.87 -8.38 9.87
CA ALA A 7 -7.52 -8.33 10.42
C ALA A 7 -6.90 -6.93 10.20
N VAL A 8 -5.86 -6.59 10.96
CA VAL A 8 -5.08 -5.37 10.76
C VAL A 8 -3.64 -5.75 10.44
N ILE A 9 -3.22 -5.49 9.20
CA ILE A 9 -1.85 -5.78 8.77
C ILE A 9 -0.99 -4.52 8.85
N GLN A 10 0.30 -4.69 9.14
CA GLN A 10 1.29 -3.61 9.11
C GLN A 10 2.28 -3.81 7.97
N THR A 11 2.45 -2.80 7.12
CA THR A 11 3.43 -2.80 6.03
C THR A 11 3.87 -1.37 5.69
N GLY A 12 5.16 -1.20 5.42
CA GLY A 12 5.74 0.13 5.14
C GLY A 12 5.51 1.15 6.28
N GLY A 13 5.48 0.67 7.53
CA GLY A 13 5.17 1.51 8.70
C GLY A 13 3.71 1.99 8.81
N LYS A 14 2.82 1.54 7.93
CA LYS A 14 1.38 1.87 7.94
C LYS A 14 0.56 0.64 8.30
N GLN A 15 -0.59 0.87 8.92
CA GLN A 15 -1.56 -0.17 9.27
C GLN A 15 -2.76 -0.11 8.34
N TYR A 16 -3.25 -1.28 7.94
CA TYR A 16 -4.40 -1.43 7.04
C TYR A 16 -5.38 -2.43 7.63
N ARG A 17 -6.65 -2.04 7.70
CA ARG A 17 -7.76 -2.95 7.97
C ARG A 17 -8.07 -3.73 6.70
N VAL A 18 -8.17 -5.06 6.82
CA VAL A 18 -8.42 -5.96 5.69
C VAL A 18 -9.44 -7.03 6.04
N SER A 19 -10.20 -7.43 5.04
CA SER A 19 -11.09 -8.59 5.03
C SER A 19 -10.73 -9.53 3.88
N ALA A 20 -11.19 -10.78 3.95
CA ALA A 20 -10.98 -11.74 2.87
C ALA A 20 -11.66 -11.26 1.57
N GLY A 21 -10.91 -11.24 0.47
CA GLY A 21 -11.33 -10.71 -0.83
C GLY A 21 -11.00 -9.24 -1.09
N ASP A 22 -10.48 -8.50 -0.11
CA ASP A 22 -10.14 -7.09 -0.29
C ASP A 22 -8.93 -6.89 -1.18
N VAL A 23 -8.98 -5.82 -1.99
CA VAL A 23 -7.84 -5.35 -2.78
C VAL A 23 -7.32 -4.04 -2.21
N ILE A 24 -6.11 -4.07 -1.68
CA ILE A 24 -5.47 -2.91 -1.03
C ILE A 24 -4.21 -2.47 -1.78
N ARG A 25 -3.88 -1.18 -1.65
CA ARG A 25 -2.64 -0.61 -2.16
C ARG A 25 -1.70 -0.33 -1.00
N VAL A 26 -0.52 -0.92 -1.07
CA VAL A 26 0.53 -0.81 -0.05
C VAL A 26 1.81 -0.25 -0.65
N GLU A 27 2.82 -0.04 0.17
CA GLU A 27 4.13 0.41 -0.33
C GLU A 27 4.77 -0.62 -1.28
N ARG A 28 5.79 -0.20 -2.03
CA ARG A 28 6.43 -1.06 -3.02
C ARG A 28 7.14 -2.23 -2.31
N LEU A 29 6.72 -3.46 -2.61
CA LEU A 29 7.36 -4.69 -2.16
C LEU A 29 8.33 -5.16 -3.25
N HIS A 30 9.47 -5.75 -2.89
CA HIS A 30 10.48 -6.24 -3.85
C HIS A 30 10.21 -7.67 -4.35
N GLN A 31 8.95 -8.01 -4.60
CA GLN A 31 8.54 -9.31 -5.11
C GLN A 31 7.89 -9.16 -6.47
N ASP A 32 7.81 -10.25 -7.23
CA ASP A 32 7.19 -10.27 -8.55
C ASP A 32 5.68 -10.48 -8.47
N ALA A 33 4.95 -10.00 -9.48
CA ALA A 33 3.51 -10.20 -9.59
C ALA A 33 3.16 -11.69 -9.62
N GLY A 34 2.12 -12.09 -8.87
CA GLY A 34 1.70 -13.47 -8.64
C GLY A 34 2.32 -14.14 -7.41
N SER A 35 3.22 -13.46 -6.69
CA SER A 35 3.83 -14.01 -5.46
C SER A 35 2.85 -13.94 -4.29
N SER A 36 2.81 -15.01 -3.50
CA SER A 36 2.08 -15.06 -2.23
C SER A 36 2.89 -14.42 -1.10
N VAL A 37 2.30 -13.47 -0.39
CA VAL A 37 2.90 -12.76 0.75
C VAL A 37 2.09 -13.02 2.01
N SER A 38 2.76 -13.49 3.07
CA SER A 38 2.16 -13.67 4.39
C SER A 38 2.44 -12.47 5.29
N PHE A 39 1.41 -11.97 5.97
CA PHE A 39 1.48 -10.92 6.98
C PHE A 39 0.97 -11.43 8.33
N ALA A 40 1.53 -10.91 9.42
CA ALA A 40 0.99 -11.11 10.76
C ALA A 40 0.00 -9.99 11.09
N ASP A 41 -1.17 -10.35 11.62
CA ASP A 41 -2.13 -9.42 12.21
C ASP A 41 -1.59 -8.89 13.54
N ILE A 42 -1.56 -7.57 13.68
CA ILE A 42 -1.07 -6.91 14.89
C ILE A 42 -2.08 -6.95 16.03
N LEU A 43 -3.38 -7.14 15.73
CA LEU A 43 -4.42 -7.08 16.75
C LEU A 43 -4.72 -8.46 17.33
N ASN A 44 -4.98 -9.46 16.48
CA ASN A 44 -5.44 -10.78 16.91
C ASN A 44 -4.42 -11.90 16.68
N GLY A 45 -3.21 -11.60 16.17
CA GLY A 45 -2.17 -12.60 15.92
C GLY A 45 -2.48 -13.59 14.80
N LYS A 46 -3.49 -13.31 13.99
CA LYS A 46 -3.88 -14.11 12.80
C LYS A 46 -2.83 -14.01 11.69
N THR A 47 -2.73 -15.05 10.89
CA THR A 47 -1.92 -15.06 9.67
C THR A 47 -2.78 -14.65 8.48
N VAL A 48 -2.36 -13.59 7.79
CA VAL A 48 -3.04 -13.08 6.60
C VAL A 48 -2.22 -13.45 5.37
N THR A 49 -2.80 -14.24 4.47
CA THR A 49 -2.18 -14.57 3.18
C THR A 49 -2.78 -13.69 2.09
N ALA A 50 -1.90 -13.00 1.36
CA ALA A 50 -2.26 -12.11 0.26
C ALA A 50 -1.50 -12.49 -1.01
N GLU A 51 -2.11 -12.26 -2.15
CA GLU A 51 -1.48 -12.38 -3.46
C GLU A 51 -1.09 -11.01 -4.00
N LEU A 52 0.12 -10.90 -4.52
CA LEU A 52 0.60 -9.68 -5.18
C LEU A 52 0.07 -9.61 -6.61
N VAL A 53 -1.00 -8.85 -6.82
CA VAL A 53 -1.59 -8.64 -8.16
C VAL A 53 -0.61 -7.92 -9.09
N GLY A 54 0.18 -6.98 -8.54
CA GLY A 54 1.24 -6.33 -9.30
C GLY A 54 1.62 -4.96 -8.74
N HIS A 55 2.30 -4.17 -9.58
CA HIS A 55 2.85 -2.87 -9.19
C HIS A 55 2.30 -1.75 -10.06
N GLY A 56 2.18 -0.58 -9.44
CA GLY A 56 1.68 0.61 -10.11
C GLY A 56 2.40 1.87 -9.67
N GLN A 57 2.10 2.96 -10.38
CA GLN A 57 2.50 4.30 -9.99
C GLN A 57 1.26 5.13 -9.67
N GLY A 58 1.29 5.78 -8.50
CA GLY A 58 0.22 6.64 -8.05
C GLY A 58 0.02 7.87 -8.93
N GLN A 59 -0.96 8.68 -8.54
CA GLN A 59 -1.15 9.98 -9.16
C GLN A 59 0.11 10.83 -8.96
N LYS A 60 0.42 11.65 -9.95
CA LYS A 60 1.60 12.50 -9.92
C LYS A 60 1.36 13.67 -8.97
N VAL A 61 2.16 13.73 -7.92
CA VAL A 61 2.15 14.82 -6.95
C VAL A 61 3.11 15.90 -7.43
N TYR A 62 2.57 17.09 -7.70
CA TYR A 62 3.36 18.27 -8.02
C TYR A 62 3.58 19.08 -6.75
N GLY A 63 4.81 19.16 -6.28
CA GLY A 63 5.20 20.23 -5.36
C GLY A 63 5.31 21.53 -6.14
N ARG A 64 5.12 22.69 -5.50
CA ARG A 64 5.58 23.98 -6.05
C ARG A 64 6.33 24.69 -4.95
N ILE A 65 7.62 24.93 -5.15
CA ILE A 65 8.42 25.68 -4.17
C ILE A 65 8.44 27.13 -4.63
N PHE A 66 7.76 27.97 -3.86
CA PHE A 66 7.74 29.41 -4.06
C PHE A 66 8.45 30.10 -2.90
N ARG A 67 9.40 30.99 -3.21
CA ARG A 67 10.03 31.86 -2.22
C ARG A 67 9.83 33.32 -2.62
N ASN A 68 9.26 34.11 -1.71
CA ASN A 68 8.87 35.50 -2.02
C ASN A 68 10.09 36.41 -2.20
N LYS A 69 9.98 37.41 -3.09
CA LYS A 69 10.97 38.47 -3.37
C LYS A 69 12.36 38.01 -3.83
N VAL A 70 12.62 36.72 -3.93
CA VAL A 70 13.90 36.16 -4.45
C VAL A 70 13.79 35.65 -5.90
N ARG A 71 12.67 35.90 -6.59
CA ARG A 71 12.39 35.41 -7.96
C ARG A 71 12.61 33.89 -8.14
N ALA A 72 12.68 33.13 -7.05
CA ALA A 72 12.87 31.69 -7.09
C ALA A 72 11.51 31.01 -7.32
N ARG A 73 11.26 30.67 -8.58
CA ARG A 73 10.15 29.80 -9.00
C ARG A 73 10.77 28.52 -9.54
N ARG A 74 10.88 27.50 -8.71
CA ARG A 74 11.27 26.16 -9.17
C ARG A 74 9.99 25.34 -9.32
N TYR A 75 9.71 24.89 -10.54
CA TYR A 75 8.74 23.83 -10.79
C TYR A 75 9.45 22.51 -10.50
N PRO A 76 9.21 21.88 -9.35
CA PRO A 76 9.80 20.59 -9.01
C PRO A 76 9.38 19.56 -10.05
N ARG A 77 10.29 18.64 -10.35
CA ARG A 77 9.91 17.41 -11.05
C ARG A 77 8.88 16.71 -10.15
N GLY A 78 7.63 16.62 -10.62
CA GLY A 78 6.57 15.97 -9.85
C GLY A 78 6.91 14.52 -9.56
N HIS A 79 6.50 14.02 -8.40
CA HIS A 79 6.79 12.67 -7.93
C HIS A 79 5.60 11.75 -8.19
N ARG A 80 5.85 10.51 -8.63
CA ARG A 80 4.84 9.46 -8.70
C ARG A 80 5.25 8.35 -7.76
N GLN A 81 4.53 8.21 -6.65
CA GLN A 81 4.86 7.18 -5.67
C GLN A 81 4.55 5.79 -6.26
N GLN A 82 5.52 4.87 -6.19
CA GLN A 82 5.29 3.48 -6.56
C GLN A 82 4.52 2.76 -5.46
N TYR A 83 3.62 1.85 -5.84
CA TYR A 83 2.85 1.05 -4.91
C TYR A 83 2.72 -0.40 -5.40
N SER A 84 2.37 -1.29 -4.50
CA SER A 84 2.00 -2.68 -4.79
C SER A 84 0.52 -2.86 -4.52
N GLN A 85 -0.18 -3.58 -5.41
CA GLN A 85 -1.57 -3.93 -5.22
C GLN A 85 -1.64 -5.37 -4.73
N LEU A 86 -2.25 -5.58 -3.56
CA LEU A 86 -2.43 -6.87 -2.93
C LEU A 86 -3.90 -7.25 -2.95
N SER A 87 -4.18 -8.54 -3.18
CA SER A 87 -5.49 -9.15 -3.00
C SER A 87 -5.42 -10.08 -1.79
N ILE A 88 -6.31 -9.94 -0.82
CA ILE A 88 -6.32 -10.77 0.38
C ILE A 88 -7.10 -12.06 0.12
N THR A 89 -6.44 -13.20 0.25
CA THR A 89 -7.05 -14.51 -0.07
C THR A 89 -7.65 -15.13 1.19
N THR A 90 -6.82 -15.30 2.22
CA THR A 90 -7.21 -16.05 3.42
C THR A 90 -6.71 -15.34 4.67
N ILE A 91 -7.53 -15.36 5.71
CA ILE A 91 -7.17 -14.92 7.06
C ILE A 91 -7.38 -16.13 7.97
N VAL A 92 -6.30 -16.59 8.60
CA VAL A 92 -6.26 -17.75 9.51
C VAL A 92 -5.98 -17.29 10.92
#